data_AF-K1R9C3-F1
#
_entry.id   AF-K1R9C3-F1
#
_cell.length_a   1.000
_cell.length_b   1.000
_cell.length_c   1.000
_cell.angle_alpha   90.00
_cell.angle_beta   90.00
_cell.angle_gamma   90.00
#
_symmetry.space_group_name_H-M   'P 1'
#
loop_
_entity.id
_entity.type
_entity.pdbx_description
1 polymer ?
#
loop_
_entity_poly.entity_id
_entity_poly.type
_entity_poly.pdbx_seq_one_letter_code
_entity_poly.pdbx_strand_id
1 'polypeptide(L)'
;MLIYDFINAKYFDVVGRVVFGEARGEPMEAKLGVAYTIINRIRHEAYPSNLYSVIFERMSNGNYQYETLNSPNDTIEWQEAKIQKDPEYSDVFQATVDALCRWKNDPTECATNFCSVDPCPATDSNPWWLAVKKRKLGGLYFVCRVSATAQSDRRSRGRDWK
;
A
#
# COMPACT_ATOMS: atom_id res chain seq x y z
N MET A 1 -9.45 -17.31 23.09
CA MET A 1 -8.85 -18.01 21.95
C MET A 1 -7.55 -17.30 21.63
N LEU A 2 -6.45 -18.00 21.86
CA LEU A 2 -5.16 -17.43 22.20
C LEU A 2 -4.41 -16.92 20.95
N ILE A 3 -3.45 -16.03 21.22
CA ILE A 3 -2.29 -15.47 20.49
C ILE A 3 -1.50 -16.47 19.59
N TYR A 4 -2.02 -17.67 19.33
CA TYR A 4 -1.33 -18.88 18.86
C TYR A 4 -1.24 -19.09 17.35
N ASP A 5 -1.75 -18.17 16.53
CA ASP A 5 -1.24 -18.06 15.16
C ASP A 5 -0.09 -17.06 15.21
N PHE A 6 1.09 -17.58 15.53
CA PHE A 6 2.36 -17.00 15.11
C PHE A 6 2.17 -16.47 13.69
N ILE A 7 2.01 -15.16 13.55
CA ILE A 7 1.68 -14.52 12.28
C ILE A 7 2.59 -15.12 11.24
N ASN A 8 2.01 -15.81 10.26
CA ASN A 8 2.74 -16.65 9.32
C ASN A 8 3.92 -15.84 8.79
N ALA A 9 5.16 -16.20 9.14
CA ALA A 9 6.35 -15.39 8.84
C ALA A 9 6.43 -15.02 7.34
N LYS A 10 5.80 -15.84 6.50
CA LYS A 10 5.59 -15.63 5.08
C LYS A 10 4.81 -14.34 4.74
N TYR A 11 3.79 -13.96 5.51
CA TYR A 11 3.02 -12.73 5.25
C TYR A 11 3.85 -11.48 5.51
N PHE A 12 4.59 -11.45 6.63
CA PHE A 12 5.53 -10.37 6.91
C PHE A 12 6.64 -10.31 5.87
N ASP A 13 7.16 -11.45 5.43
CA ASP A 13 8.24 -11.49 4.45
C ASP A 13 7.78 -10.98 3.08
N VAL A 14 6.59 -11.40 2.62
CA VAL A 14 6.05 -10.98 1.32
C VAL A 14 5.62 -9.51 1.33
N VAL A 15 4.97 -9.02 2.40
CA VAL A 15 4.65 -7.59 2.54
C VAL A 15 5.92 -6.76 2.71
N GLY A 16 6.85 -7.22 3.54
CA GLY A 16 8.13 -6.56 3.78
C GLY A 16 8.94 -6.41 2.51
N ARG A 17 8.97 -7.43 1.64
CA ARG A 17 9.59 -7.33 0.31
C ARG A 17 8.97 -6.21 -0.53
N VAL A 18 7.64 -6.11 -0.57
CA VAL A 18 6.95 -5.04 -1.31
C VAL A 18 7.33 -3.68 -0.74
N VAL A 19 7.23 -3.50 0.59
CA VAL A 19 7.58 -2.24 1.24
C VAL A 19 9.05 -1.88 1.02
N PHE A 20 9.95 -2.87 1.03
CA PHE A 20 11.37 -2.68 0.76
C PHE A 20 11.58 -2.16 -0.67
N GLY A 21 10.96 -2.76 -1.67
CA GLY A 21 11.13 -2.31 -3.06
C GLY A 21 10.48 -0.95 -3.35
N GLU A 22 9.32 -0.68 -2.77
CA GLU A 22 8.51 0.51 -3.08
C GLU A 22 8.86 1.74 -2.24
N ALA A 23 9.52 1.57 -1.08
CA ALA A 23 9.83 2.63 -0.14
C ALA A 23 11.25 2.53 0.46
N ARG A 24 12.20 1.94 -0.27
CA ARG A 24 13.61 1.94 0.14
C ARG A 24 14.15 3.35 0.24
N GLY A 25 14.82 3.66 1.35
CA GLY A 25 15.41 4.98 1.62
C GLY A 25 14.39 6.04 2.02
N GLU A 26 13.10 5.70 2.08
CA GLU A 26 12.05 6.59 2.54
C GLU A 26 11.95 6.59 4.09
N PRO A 27 11.42 7.66 4.71
CA PRO A 27 11.22 7.69 6.16
C PRO A 27 10.20 6.63 6.61
N MET A 28 10.30 6.25 7.88
CA MET A 28 9.44 5.23 8.51
C MET A 28 7.93 5.43 8.24
N GLU A 29 7.45 6.68 8.23
CA GLU A 29 6.04 6.99 7.96
C GLU A 29 5.61 6.62 6.53
N ALA A 30 6.50 6.77 5.55
CA ALA A 30 6.23 6.41 4.16
C ALA A 30 6.26 4.90 3.96
N LYS A 31 7.21 4.20 4.59
CA LYS A 31 7.25 2.72 4.65
C LYS A 31 5.96 2.16 5.25
N LEU A 32 5.52 2.74 6.38
CA LEU A 32 4.25 2.41 7.02
C LEU A 32 3.05 2.70 6.11
N GLY A 33 3.08 3.82 5.38
CA GLY A 33 2.06 4.17 4.40
C GLY A 33 1.93 3.17 3.25
N VAL A 34 3.04 2.70 2.67
CA VAL A 34 3.02 1.64 1.64
C VAL A 34 2.41 0.36 2.19
N ALA A 35 2.81 -0.08 3.39
CA ALA A 35 2.23 -1.27 4.03
C ALA A 35 0.71 -1.12 4.23
N TYR A 36 0.25 0.06 4.65
CA TYR A 36 -1.17 0.34 4.78
C TYR A 36 -1.93 0.35 3.46
N THR A 37 -1.29 0.68 2.33
CA THR A 37 -1.97 0.59 1.02
C THR A 37 -2.40 -0.83 0.68
N ILE A 38 -1.61 -1.85 1.07
CA ILE A 38 -1.99 -3.26 0.92
C ILE A 38 -3.21 -3.58 1.78
N ILE A 39 -3.20 -3.15 3.05
CA ILE A 39 -4.30 -3.37 3.99
C ILE A 39 -5.59 -2.68 3.50
N ASN A 40 -5.47 -1.46 2.98
CA ASN A 40 -6.57 -0.67 2.50
C ASN A 40 -7.17 -1.26 1.23
N ARG A 41 -6.35 -1.79 0.31
CA ARG A 41 -6.83 -2.54 -0.86
C ARG A 41 -7.63 -3.77 -0.43
N ILE A 42 -7.13 -4.58 0.50
CA ILE A 42 -7.86 -5.78 0.99
C ILE A 42 -9.26 -5.43 1.51
N ARG A 43 -9.43 -4.25 2.11
CA ARG A 43 -10.71 -3.79 2.68
C ARG A 43 -11.60 -3.04 1.68
N HIS A 44 -11.07 -2.66 0.53
CA HIS A 44 -11.76 -1.81 -0.42
C HIS A 44 -12.40 -2.65 -1.52
N GLU A 45 -13.70 -2.47 -1.74
CA GLU A 45 -14.52 -3.30 -2.64
C GLU A 45 -14.02 -3.37 -4.10
N ALA A 46 -13.33 -2.33 -4.56
CA ALA A 46 -12.77 -2.26 -5.90
C ALA A 46 -11.46 -3.06 -6.09
N TYR A 47 -10.93 -3.71 -5.05
CA TYR A 47 -9.69 -4.48 -5.11
C TYR A 47 -9.91 -5.91 -4.61
N PRO A 48 -8.97 -6.83 -4.86
CA PRO A 48 -9.04 -8.18 -4.30
C PRO A 48 -9.11 -8.17 -2.77
N SER A 49 -9.90 -9.08 -2.20
CA SER A 49 -10.22 -9.11 -0.76
C SER A 49 -9.27 -9.99 0.08
N ASN A 50 -8.13 -10.41 -0.48
CA ASN A 50 -7.12 -11.18 0.25
C ASN A 50 -5.71 -10.76 -0.11
N LEU A 51 -4.78 -11.00 0.82
CA LEU A 51 -3.40 -10.54 0.72
C LEU A 51 -2.66 -11.05 -0.52
N TYR A 52 -2.81 -12.34 -0.86
CA TYR A 52 -2.12 -12.93 -2.01
C TYR A 52 -2.57 -12.28 -3.31
N SER A 53 -3.89 -12.14 -3.50
CA SER A 53 -4.43 -11.52 -4.70
C SER A 53 -4.11 -10.03 -4.81
N VAL A 54 -3.98 -9.30 -3.70
CA VAL A 54 -3.55 -7.89 -3.72
C VAL A 54 -2.07 -7.74 -4.05
N ILE A 55 -1.21 -8.55 -3.43
CA ILE A 55 0.24 -8.46 -3.65
C ILE A 55 0.61 -8.89 -5.07
N PHE A 56 0.03 -9.99 -5.55
CA PHE A 56 0.34 -10.55 -6.87
C PHE A 56 -0.63 -10.10 -7.96
N GLU A 57 -1.37 -9.01 -7.72
CA GLU A 57 -2.21 -8.39 -8.73
C GLU A 57 -1.36 -7.98 -9.95
N ARG A 58 -1.86 -8.27 -11.15
CA ARG A 58 -1.21 -7.91 -12.41
C ARG A 58 -2.03 -6.87 -13.16
N MET A 59 -1.33 -5.93 -13.77
CA MET A 59 -1.87 -4.96 -14.71
C MET A 59 -2.14 -5.62 -16.07
N SER A 60 -2.84 -4.92 -16.96
CA SER A 60 -3.21 -5.43 -18.29
C SER A 60 -2.00 -5.76 -19.19
N ASN A 61 -0.85 -5.15 -18.95
CA ASN A 61 0.41 -5.44 -19.64
C ASN A 61 1.15 -6.67 -19.08
N GLY A 62 0.58 -7.36 -18.10
CA GLY A 62 1.15 -8.54 -17.47
C GLY A 62 2.09 -8.26 -16.31
N ASN A 63 2.52 -7.02 -16.09
CA ASN A 63 3.38 -6.67 -14.95
C ASN A 63 2.60 -6.70 -13.65
N TYR A 64 3.28 -7.00 -12.54
CA TYR A 64 2.71 -6.84 -11.21
C TYR A 64 2.46 -5.37 -10.89
N GLN A 65 1.39 -5.13 -10.13
CA GLN A 65 1.01 -3.80 -9.64
C GLN A 65 2.01 -3.21 -8.65
N TYR A 66 2.74 -4.06 -7.91
CA TYR A 66 3.95 -3.68 -7.18
C TYR A 66 5.14 -4.06 -8.04
N GLU A 67 5.82 -3.06 -8.58
CA GLU A 67 6.77 -3.26 -9.68
C GLU A 67 7.97 -4.09 -9.24
N THR A 68 8.33 -4.03 -7.96
CA THR A 68 9.39 -4.81 -7.33
C THR A 68 9.21 -6.34 -7.43
N LEU A 69 8.01 -6.79 -7.80
CA LEU A 69 7.73 -8.21 -8.01
C LEU A 69 8.09 -8.69 -9.43
N ASN A 70 8.36 -7.79 -10.36
CA ASN A 70 8.68 -8.13 -11.76
C ASN A 70 10.16 -8.52 -11.95
N SER A 71 11.04 -8.17 -11.01
CA SER A 71 12.49 -8.40 -11.10
C SER A 71 12.96 -9.45 -10.08
N PRO A 72 13.67 -10.51 -10.52
CA PRO A 72 14.35 -11.42 -9.60
C PRO A 72 15.42 -10.72 -8.75
N ASN A 73 16.07 -9.67 -9.27
CA ASN A 73 17.10 -8.93 -8.55
C ASN A 73 16.55 -8.30 -7.27
N ASP A 74 15.34 -7.76 -7.31
CA ASP A 74 14.72 -7.13 -6.14
C ASP A 74 14.38 -8.16 -5.06
N THR A 75 14.15 -9.43 -5.45
CA THR A 75 14.01 -10.54 -4.50
C THR A 75 15.34 -10.82 -3.81
N ILE A 76 16.43 -10.83 -4.58
CA ILE A 76 17.78 -11.07 -4.08
C ILE A 76 18.16 -9.95 -3.11
N GLU A 77 17.93 -8.68 -3.46
CA GLU A 77 18.24 -7.55 -2.60
C GLU A 77 17.51 -7.60 -1.26
N TRP A 78 16.22 -7.95 -1.25
CA TRP A 78 15.47 -8.18 -0.02
C TRP A 78 16.07 -9.31 0.84
N GLN A 79 16.43 -10.42 0.21
CA GLN A 79 17.04 -11.57 0.89
C GLN A 79 18.43 -11.23 1.46
N GLU A 80 19.25 -10.51 0.71
CA GLU A 80 20.56 -10.08 1.14
C GLU A 80 20.47 -9.08 2.29
N ALA A 81 19.58 -8.08 2.20
CA ALA A 81 19.35 -7.12 3.28
C ALA A 81 18.94 -7.82 4.59
N LYS A 82 18.12 -8.87 4.50
CA LYS A 82 17.76 -9.74 5.63
C LYS A 82 18.95 -10.48 6.22
N ILE A 83 19.77 -11.10 5.37
CA ILE A 83 20.96 -11.88 5.80
C ILE A 83 21.99 -10.97 6.46
N GLN A 84 22.23 -9.80 5.86
CA GLN A 84 23.22 -8.83 6.30
C GLN A 84 22.74 -8.01 7.50
N LYS A 85 21.46 -8.10 7.85
CA LYS A 85 20.80 -7.27 8.88
C LYS A 85 20.97 -5.79 8.59
N ASP A 86 20.71 -5.42 7.34
CA ASP A 86 20.70 -4.03 6.91
C ASP A 86 19.77 -3.19 7.81
N PRO A 87 20.18 -1.99 8.28
CA PRO A 87 19.29 -1.10 9.03
C PRO A 87 17.97 -0.83 8.30
N GLU A 88 18.01 -0.71 6.98
CA GLU A 88 16.85 -0.51 6.12
C GLU A 88 15.91 -1.72 6.15
N TYR A 89 16.45 -2.95 6.18
CA TYR A 89 15.65 -4.16 6.39
C TYR A 89 14.89 -4.10 7.71
N SER A 90 15.57 -3.67 8.78
CA SER A 90 14.98 -3.59 10.12
C SER A 90 13.85 -2.56 10.16
N ASP A 91 14.04 -1.40 9.54
CA ASP A 91 13.01 -0.36 9.44
C ASP A 91 11.78 -0.83 8.66
N VAL A 92 12.00 -1.45 7.50
CA VAL A 92 10.93 -1.98 6.67
C VAL A 92 10.16 -3.10 7.37
N PHE A 93 10.88 -4.01 8.02
CA PHE A 93 10.27 -5.09 8.78
C PHE A 93 9.42 -4.53 9.93
N GLN A 94 9.93 -3.52 10.66
CA GLN A 94 9.18 -2.88 11.73
C GLN A 94 7.92 -2.16 11.20
N ALA A 95 8.02 -1.39 10.12
CA ALA A 95 6.87 -0.74 9.49
C ALA A 95 5.79 -1.77 9.06
N THR A 96 6.25 -2.89 8.53
CA THR A 96 5.37 -3.99 8.09
C THR A 96 4.64 -4.63 9.27
N VAL A 97 5.36 -4.91 10.36
CA VAL A 97 4.76 -5.43 11.60
C VAL A 97 3.78 -4.41 12.19
N ASP A 98 4.18 -3.15 12.29
CA ASP A 98 3.36 -2.07 12.85
C ASP A 98 2.04 -1.91 12.09
N ALA A 99 2.05 -2.03 10.76
CA ALA A 99 0.85 -1.98 9.93
C ALA A 99 -0.03 -3.23 10.10
N LEU A 100 0.54 -4.43 9.89
CA LEU A 100 -0.25 -5.67 9.86
C LEU A 100 -0.82 -6.02 11.23
N CYS A 101 -0.07 -5.76 12.31
CA CYS A 101 -0.54 -5.93 13.68
C CYS A 101 -1.35 -4.72 14.20
N ARG A 102 -1.47 -3.65 13.40
CA ARG A 102 -2.12 -2.38 13.76
C ARG A 102 -1.58 -1.78 15.05
N TRP A 103 -0.28 -1.90 15.30
CA TRP A 103 0.38 -1.26 16.44
C TRP A 103 0.59 0.24 16.22
N LYS A 104 0.68 0.67 14.96
CA LYS A 104 0.63 2.08 14.59
C LYS A 104 -0.55 2.36 13.68
N ASN A 105 -1.12 3.56 13.81
CA ASN A 105 -2.22 4.01 12.97
C ASN A 105 -1.78 4.24 11.52
N ASP A 106 -2.73 4.15 10.59
CA ASP A 106 -2.52 4.45 9.17
C ASP A 106 -2.20 5.94 8.96
N PRO A 107 -0.97 6.33 8.58
CA PRO A 107 -0.63 7.74 8.34
C PRO A 107 -1.31 8.31 7.09
N THR A 108 -1.80 7.44 6.20
CA THR A 108 -2.46 7.78 4.94
C THR A 108 -3.99 7.85 5.05
N GLU A 109 -4.53 7.42 6.20
CA GLU A 109 -5.95 7.21 6.52
C GLU A 109 -6.67 6.14 5.70
N CYS A 110 -6.52 6.14 4.39
CA CYS A 110 -7.27 5.27 3.48
C CYS A 110 -6.59 5.05 2.13
N ALA A 111 -5.29 5.37 1.99
CA ALA A 111 -4.68 5.35 0.67
C ALA A 111 -4.66 3.93 0.12
N THR A 112 -5.08 3.79 -1.14
CA THR A 112 -5.01 2.53 -1.90
C THR A 112 -3.98 2.62 -3.03
N ASN A 113 -3.49 3.82 -3.33
CA ASN A 113 -2.52 4.08 -4.37
C ASN A 113 -1.50 5.12 -3.92
N PHE A 114 -0.30 5.02 -4.48
CA PHE A 114 0.78 5.97 -4.26
C PHE A 114 1.68 6.09 -5.49
N CYS A 115 2.55 7.09 -5.50
CA CYS A 115 3.52 7.33 -6.57
C CYS A 115 4.67 8.21 -6.07
N SER A 116 5.87 8.07 -6.64
CA SER A 116 7.02 8.93 -6.33
C SER A 116 6.93 10.32 -6.99
N VAL A 117 6.01 10.49 -7.93
CA VAL A 117 5.72 11.76 -8.61
C VAL A 117 4.22 12.05 -8.56
N ASP A 118 3.87 13.33 -8.58
CA ASP A 118 2.48 13.77 -8.62
C ASP A 118 2.36 15.01 -9.52
N PRO A 119 1.49 15.01 -10.55
CA PRO A 119 0.54 13.94 -10.89
C PRO A 119 1.21 12.71 -11.52
N CYS A 120 0.58 11.56 -11.32
CA CYS A 120 0.87 10.33 -12.05
C CYS A 120 -0.41 9.48 -12.15
N PRO A 121 -0.49 8.49 -13.07
CA PRO A 121 -1.72 7.70 -13.26
C PRO A 121 -2.25 7.02 -11.98
N ALA A 122 -1.36 6.70 -11.03
CA ALA A 122 -1.75 6.14 -9.73
C ALA A 122 -2.44 7.16 -8.81
N THR A 123 -2.02 8.43 -8.86
CA THR A 123 -2.48 9.53 -8.00
C THR A 123 -3.50 10.47 -8.64
N ASP A 124 -3.79 10.27 -9.93
CA ASP A 124 -4.78 11.04 -10.68
C ASP A 124 -6.19 10.47 -10.59
N SER A 125 -7.17 11.39 -10.65
CA SER A 125 -8.57 11.05 -10.84
C SER A 125 -8.85 10.72 -12.30
N ASN A 126 -9.84 9.86 -12.54
CA ASN A 126 -10.33 9.57 -13.89
C ASN A 126 -11.87 9.37 -13.86
N PRO A 127 -12.52 9.04 -14.99
CA PRO A 127 -13.97 8.89 -15.03
C PRO A 127 -14.55 7.82 -14.08
N TRP A 128 -13.74 6.88 -13.59
CA TRP A 128 -14.19 5.74 -12.78
C TRP A 128 -13.89 5.93 -11.28
N TRP A 129 -12.79 6.62 -10.96
CA TRP A 129 -12.40 6.87 -9.58
C TRP A 129 -11.87 8.29 -9.37
N LEU A 130 -12.09 8.81 -8.17
CA LEU A 130 -11.51 10.07 -7.71
C LEU A 130 -10.37 9.79 -6.74
N ALA A 131 -9.26 10.47 -6.95
CA ALA A 131 -8.17 10.55 -5.98
C ALA A 131 -8.50 11.66 -4.96
N VAL A 132 -8.74 11.27 -3.71
CA VAL A 132 -9.06 12.18 -2.61
C VAL A 132 -8.07 12.03 -1.47
N LYS A 133 -8.09 12.98 -0.52
CA LYS A 133 -7.25 12.98 0.69
C LYS A 133 -5.76 12.74 0.37
N LYS A 134 -5.26 13.42 -0.67
CA LYS A 134 -3.86 13.32 -1.10
C LYS A 134 -2.93 13.72 0.05
N ARG A 135 -1.90 12.91 0.30
CA ARG A 135 -0.88 13.13 1.33
C ARG A 135 0.50 12.85 0.78
N LYS A 136 1.51 13.60 1.22
CA LYS A 136 2.91 13.31 0.91
C LYS A 136 3.61 12.84 2.18
N LEU A 137 4.22 11.66 2.13
CA LEU A 137 5.06 11.12 3.21
C LEU A 137 6.42 10.78 2.58
N GLY A 138 7.48 11.44 3.02
CA GLY A 138 8.77 11.37 2.32
C GLY A 138 8.67 11.83 0.86
N GLY A 139 9.25 11.06 -0.05
CA GLY A 139 9.19 11.23 -1.50
C GLY A 139 7.90 10.70 -2.15
N LEU A 140 7.03 10.02 -1.40
CA LEU A 140 5.84 9.35 -1.94
C LEU A 140 4.55 10.16 -1.72
N TYR A 141 3.72 10.21 -2.76
CA TYR A 141 2.37 10.78 -2.73
C TYR A 141 1.33 9.69 -2.67
N PHE A 142 0.49 9.71 -1.64
CA PHE A 142 -0.56 8.73 -1.36
C PHE A 142 -1.93 9.33 -1.63
N VAL A 143 -2.86 8.53 -2.18
CA VAL A 143 -4.25 8.93 -2.40
C VAL A 143 -5.22 7.83 -2.01
N CYS A 144 -6.36 8.24 -1.45
CA CYS A 144 -7.51 7.36 -1.30
C CYS A 144 -8.30 7.38 -2.60
N ARG A 145 -8.46 6.23 -3.26
CA ARG A 145 -9.39 6.14 -4.40
C ARG A 145 -10.80 5.88 -3.88
N VAL A 146 -11.75 6.64 -4.39
CA VAL A 146 -13.19 6.43 -4.16
C VAL A 146 -13.91 6.38 -5.50
N SER A 147 -15.00 5.61 -5.57
CA SER A 147 -15.83 5.56 -6.78
C SER A 147 -16.33 6.96 -7.17
N ALA A 148 -16.14 7.35 -8.43
CA ALA A 148 -16.59 8.63 -8.94
C ALA A 148 -18.12 8.75 -8.92
N THR A 149 -18.84 7.64 -9.18
CA THR A 149 -20.31 7.58 -9.14
C THR A 149 -20.86 7.62 -7.71
N ALA A 150 -20.20 6.97 -6.76
CA ALA A 150 -20.59 7.03 -5.35
C ALA A 150 -20.43 8.45 -4.76
N GLN A 151 -19.44 9.21 -5.21
CA GLN A 151 -19.22 10.58 -4.75
C GLN A 151 -20.22 11.58 -5.37
N SER A 152 -20.63 11.39 -6.64
CA SER A 152 -21.71 12.18 -7.23
C SER A 152 -23.02 11.98 -6.47
N ASP A 153 -23.31 10.75 -6.04
CA ASP A 153 -24.52 10.43 -5.26
C ASP A 153 -24.50 11.05 -3.85
N ARG A 154 -23.34 11.13 -3.20
CA ARG A 154 -23.21 11.86 -1.93
C ARG A 154 -23.39 13.37 -2.12
N ARG A 155 -22.90 13.94 -3.21
CA ARG A 155 -23.06 15.37 -3.54
C ARG A 155 -24.47 15.73 -3.99
N SER A 156 -25.22 14.79 -4.60
CA SER A 156 -26.65 15.01 -4.90
C SER A 156 -27.50 14.94 -3.63
N ARG A 157 -27.29 13.92 -2.77
CA ARG A 157 -28.00 13.81 -1.47
C ARG A 157 -27.70 14.93 -0.48
N GLY A 158 -26.54 15.59 -0.59
CA GLY A 158 -26.19 16.75 0.22
C GLY A 158 -26.76 18.09 -0.28
N ARG A 159 -27.46 18.12 -1.43
CA ARG A 159 -28.09 19.32 -1.99
C ARG A 159 -29.59 19.44 -1.68
N ASP A 160 -30.22 18.40 -1.13
CA ASP A 160 -31.61 18.40 -0.70
C ASP A 160 -31.74 18.81 0.78
N TRP A 161 -31.27 20.01 1.12
CA TRP A 161 -31.63 20.69 2.38
C TRP A 161 -31.65 22.20 2.13
N LYS A 162 -32.72 22.67 1.48
CA LYS A 162 -33.27 24.02 1.59
C LYS A 162 -34.77 23.98 1.42
#